data_AF-A0A1E7GTB2-F1
#
_entry.id   AF-A0A1E7GTB2-F1
#
_cell.length_a   1.000
_cell.length_b   1.000
_cell.length_c   1.000
_cell.angle_alpha   90.00
_cell.angle_beta   90.00
_cell.angle_gamma   90.00
#
_symmetry.space_group_name_H-M   'P 1'
#
loop_
_entity.id
_entity.type
_entity.pdbx_description
1 polymer ?
#
loop_
_entity_poly.entity_id
_entity_poly.type
_entity_poly.pdbx_seq_one_letter_code
_entity_poly.pdbx_strand_id
1 'polypeptide(L)'
;MVTNTSTQINLRLPANLQSATEQYVENYGYRNIQELILDAIRDKIFRENIFDETFSRKDIELIETLLEVSIEKGKIKNHHDVMKALE
;
A
#
# COMPACT_ATOMS: atom_id res chain seq x y z
N MET A 1 6.24 5.81 25.13
CA MET A 1 4.83 6.10 24.82
C MET A 1 4.68 6.07 23.31
N VAL A 2 3.98 5.08 22.76
CA VAL A 2 3.70 5.04 21.32
C VAL A 2 2.53 5.98 21.08
N THR A 3 2.75 7.08 20.36
CA THR A 3 1.68 8.00 19.97
C THR A 3 0.88 7.36 18.85
N ASN A 4 -0.32 6.86 19.14
CA ASN A 4 -1.30 6.50 18.11
C ASN A 4 -1.78 7.78 17.43
N THR A 5 -1.09 8.23 16.39
CA THR A 5 -1.57 9.30 15.50
C THR A 5 -2.57 8.72 14.50
N SER A 6 -3.69 8.19 14.99
CA SER A 6 -4.78 7.78 14.11
C SER A 6 -5.54 9.02 13.64
N THR A 7 -5.52 9.30 12.34
CA THR A 7 -6.28 10.40 11.74
C THR A 7 -7.73 9.95 11.54
N GLN A 8 -8.69 10.73 12.05
CA GLN A 8 -10.12 10.44 11.88
C GLN A 8 -10.64 11.06 10.58
N ILE A 9 -11.34 10.25 9.78
CA ILE A 9 -12.05 10.71 8.59
C ILE A 9 -13.54 10.78 8.91
N ASN A 10 -14.16 11.94 8.73
CA ASN A 10 -15.59 12.13 8.87
C ASN A 10 -16.24 12.15 7.48
N LEU A 11 -17.08 11.16 7.19
CA LEU A 11 -17.76 11.02 5.90
C LEU A 11 -19.27 11.25 6.06
N ARG A 12 -19.87 11.98 5.13
CA ARG A 12 -21.33 12.10 5.01
C ARG A 12 -21.80 11.32 3.80
N LEU A 13 -22.69 10.37 4.02
CA LEU A 13 -23.25 9.52 2.98
C LEU A 13 -24.66 9.99 2.61
N PRO A 14 -25.04 9.99 1.33
CA PRO A 14 -26.44 10.06 0.91
C PRO A 14 -27.26 8.91 1.49
N ALA A 15 -28.54 9.14 1.82
CA ALA A 15 -29.38 8.15 2.50
C ALA A 15 -29.50 6.81 1.74
N ASN A 16 -29.60 6.86 0.41
CA ASN A 16 -29.63 5.67 -0.44
C ASN A 16 -28.33 4.86 -0.37
N LEU A 17 -27.19 5.56 -0.30
CA LEU A 17 -25.88 4.91 -0.18
C LEU A 17 -25.72 4.31 1.22
N GLN A 18 -26.15 5.03 2.26
CA GLN A 18 -26.13 4.54 3.63
C GLN A 18 -26.90 3.22 3.76
N SER A 19 -28.15 3.15 3.27
CA SER A 19 -28.94 1.91 3.35
C SER A 19 -28.30 0.75 2.59
N ALA A 20 -27.71 1.01 1.42
CA ALA A 20 -26.99 -0.02 0.67
C ALA A 20 -25.73 -0.49 1.42
N THR A 21 -25.00 0.43 2.06
CA THR A 21 -23.83 0.12 2.88
C THR A 21 -24.20 -0.72 4.10
N GLU A 22 -25.29 -0.39 4.80
CA GLU A 22 -25.80 -1.16 5.94
C GLU A 22 -26.14 -2.60 5.53
N GLN A 23 -26.89 -2.78 4.45
CA GLN A 23 -27.20 -4.11 3.92
C GLN A 23 -25.94 -4.89 3.52
N TYR A 24 -24.95 -4.21 2.96
CA TYR A 24 -23.69 -4.84 2.59
C TYR A 24 -22.89 -5.28 3.82
N VAL A 25 -22.84 -4.45 4.87
CA VAL A 25 -22.17 -4.79 6.14
C VAL A 25 -22.78 -6.05 6.76
N GLU A 26 -24.12 -6.12 6.82
CA GLU A 26 -24.83 -7.27 7.37
C GLU A 26 -24.60 -8.56 6.58
N ASN A 27 -24.68 -8.47 5.25
CA ASN A 27 -24.57 -9.64 4.37
C ASN A 27 -23.15 -10.22 4.28
N TYR A 28 -22.12 -9.37 4.39
CA TYR A 28 -20.72 -9.76 4.22
C TYR A 28 -19.95 -9.91 5.54
N GLY A 29 -20.64 -9.79 6.68
CA GLY A 29 -20.09 -10.10 8.00
C GLY A 29 -19.13 -9.05 8.57
N TYR A 30 -19.24 -7.80 8.10
CA TYR A 30 -18.49 -6.68 8.68
C TYR A 30 -19.07 -6.31 10.04
N ARG A 31 -18.23 -5.90 11.00
CA ARG A 31 -18.68 -5.52 12.35
C ARG A 31 -19.38 -4.18 12.36
N ASN A 32 -18.98 -3.27 11.45
CA ASN A 32 -19.57 -1.96 11.28
C ASN A 32 -19.18 -1.35 9.93
N ILE A 33 -19.82 -0.24 9.59
CA ILE A 33 -19.56 0.52 8.35
C ILE A 33 -18.12 1.04 8.27
N GLN A 34 -17.47 1.36 9.41
CA GLN A 34 -16.08 1.86 9.41
C GLN A 34 -15.09 0.77 8.97
N GLU A 35 -15.31 -0.47 9.39
CA GLU A 35 -14.49 -1.62 8.95
C GLU A 35 -14.60 -1.82 7.44
N LEU A 36 -15.84 -1.74 6.90
CA LEU A 36 -16.07 -1.78 5.46
C LEU A 36 -15.38 -0.60 4.72
N ILE A 37 -15.47 0.62 5.25
CA ILE A 37 -14.81 1.79 4.65
C ILE A 37 -13.29 1.62 4.66
N LEU A 38 -12.72 1.14 5.77
CA LEU A 38 -11.28 0.90 5.88
C LEU A 38 -10.80 -0.14 4.86
N ASP A 39 -11.53 -1.25 4.74
CA ASP A 39 -11.19 -2.29 3.77
C ASP A 39 -11.38 -1.81 2.34
N ALA A 40 -12.41 -1.03 2.03
CA ALA A 40 -12.61 -0.45 0.70
C ALA A 40 -11.50 0.55 0.34
N ILE A 41 -11.10 1.41 1.29
CA ILE A 41 -9.97 2.34 1.10
C ILE A 41 -8.67 1.56 0.91
N ARG A 42 -8.43 0.52 1.71
CA ARG A 42 -7.25 -0.36 1.55
C ARG A 42 -7.27 -1.01 0.18
N ASP A 43 -8.38 -1.62 -0.22
CA ASP A 43 -8.49 -2.28 -1.50
C ASP A 43 -8.19 -1.33 -2.66
N LYS A 44 -8.76 -0.12 -2.61
CA LYS A 44 -8.54 0.93 -3.62
C LYS A 44 -7.09 1.41 -3.65
N ILE A 45 -6.51 1.76 -2.49
CA ILE A 45 -5.14 2.28 -2.41
C ILE A 45 -4.14 1.20 -2.81
N PHE A 46 -4.26 -0.03 -2.30
CA PHE A 46 -3.25 -1.07 -2.50
C PHE A 46 -3.40 -1.83 -3.82
N ARG A 47 -4.59 -1.91 -4.42
CA ARG A 47 -4.74 -2.55 -5.75
C ARG A 47 -4.49 -1.61 -6.91
N GLU A 48 -4.72 -0.30 -6.75
CA GLU A 48 -4.51 0.68 -7.82
C GLU A 48 -3.20 1.48 -7.68
N ASN A 49 -2.42 1.27 -6.60
CA ASN A 49 -1.12 1.92 -6.51
C ASN A 49 -0.10 1.27 -7.46
N ILE A 50 0.24 2.02 -8.50
CA ILE A 50 1.48 1.88 -9.27
C ILE A 50 2.68 2.32 -8.41
N PHE A 51 2.44 2.98 -7.27
CA PHE A 51 3.45 3.41 -6.31
C PHE A 51 3.37 2.57 -5.05
N ASP A 52 4.25 1.59 -4.96
CA ASP A 52 4.48 0.82 -3.75
C ASP A 52 5.11 1.73 -2.67
N GLU A 53 4.28 2.25 -1.76
CA GLU A 53 4.75 3.04 -0.61
C GLU A 53 5.43 2.18 0.47
N THR A 54 5.58 0.86 0.29
CA THR A 54 6.32 0.03 1.25
C THR A 54 7.81 0.35 1.29
N PHE A 55 8.36 0.94 0.23
CA PHE A 55 9.74 1.42 0.21
C PHE A 55 9.78 2.90 0.56
N SER A 56 10.47 3.23 1.65
CA SER A 56 10.74 4.62 1.96
C SER A 56 11.69 5.19 0.90
N ARG A 57 11.69 6.52 0.74
CA ARG A 57 12.65 7.20 -0.16
C ARG A 57 14.11 6.83 0.15
N LYS A 58 14.42 6.53 1.41
CA LYS A 58 15.74 6.06 1.84
C LYS A 58 16.06 4.65 1.35
N ASP A 59 15.05 3.78 1.29
CA ASP A 59 15.22 2.42 0.77
C ASP A 59 15.45 2.45 -0.73
N ILE A 60 14.74 3.33 -1.45
CA ILE A 60 14.96 3.57 -2.88
C ILE A 60 16.38 4.10 -3.13
N GLU A 61 16.81 5.12 -2.39
CA GLU A 61 18.18 5.68 -2.48
C GLU A 61 19.25 4.64 -2.15
N LEU A 62 19.00 3.76 -1.17
CA LEU A 62 19.91 2.67 -0.82
C LEU A 62 20.03 1.66 -1.96
N ILE A 63 18.91 1.29 -2.59
CA ILE A 63 18.89 0.37 -3.74
C ILE A 63 19.67 0.98 -4.91
N GLU A 64 19.43 2.25 -5.23
CA GLU A 64 20.15 2.97 -6.30
C GLU A 64 21.66 3.01 -6.03
N THR A 65 22.05 3.38 -4.80
CA THR A 65 23.47 3.42 -4.41
C THR A 65 24.12 2.04 -4.49
N LEU A 66 23.42 0.99 -4.07
CA LEU A 66 23.93 -0.38 -4.13
C LEU A 66 24.09 -0.86 -5.58
N LEU A 67 23.19 -0.48 -6.48
CA LEU A 67 23.29 -0.78 -7.90
C LEU A 67 24.49 -0.05 -8.52
N GLU A 68 24.64 1.25 -8.28
CA GLU A 68 25.77 2.04 -8.77
C GLU A 68 27.12 1.45 -8.30
N VAL A 69 27.28 1.22 -7.00
CA VAL A 69 28.50 0.62 -6.43
C VAL A 69 28.76 -0.78 -6.99
N SER A 70 27.71 -1.55 -7.29
CA SER A 70 27.85 -2.91 -7.84
C SER A 70 28.24 -2.91 -9.32
N ILE A 71 27.78 -1.91 -10.09
CA ILE A 71 28.19 -1.66 -11.48
C ILE A 71 29.64 -1.17 -11.51
N GLU A 72 30.00 -0.19 -10.68
CA GLU A 72 31.37 0.34 -10.57
C GLU A 72 32.39 -0.72 -10.18
N LYS A 73 32.02 -1.63 -9.27
CA LYS A 73 32.86 -2.77 -8.87
C LYS A 73 32.86 -3.93 -9.86
N GLY A 74 32.15 -3.81 -10.99
CA GLY A 74 32.08 -4.82 -12.05
C GLY A 74 31.40 -6.13 -11.64
N LYS A 75 30.62 -6.12 -10.55
CA LYS A 75 29.90 -7.30 -10.03
C LYS A 75 28.58 -7.54 -10.76
N ILE A 76 27.97 -6.49 -11.29
CA ILE A 76 26.77 -6.54 -12.11
C ILE A 76 27.13 -5.91 -13.46
N LYS A 77 27.26 -6.74 -14.50
CA LYS A 77 27.61 -6.24 -15.83
C LYS A 77 26.37 -5.86 -16.63
N ASN A 78 25.28 -6.61 -16.49
CA ASN A 78 24.10 -6.50 -17.36
C ASN A 78 22.80 -6.74 -16.58
N HIS A 79 21.67 -6.23 -17.09
CA HIS A 79 20.32 -6.44 -16.52
C HIS A 79 19.96 -7.93 -16.31
N HIS A 80 20.51 -8.81 -17.15
CA HIS A 80 20.38 -10.26 -17.05
C HIS A 80 21.01 -10.86 -15.77
N ASP A 81 22.12 -10.30 -15.29
CA ASP A 81 22.79 -10.80 -14.07
C ASP A 81 22.01 -10.38 -12.81
N VAL A 82 21.35 -9.22 -12.85
CA VAL A 82 20.46 -8.75 -11.78
C VAL A 82 19.27 -9.69 -11.63
N MET A 83 18.61 -10.04 -12.74
CA MET A 83 17.46 -10.95 -12.72
C MET A 83 17.83 -12.35 -12.20
N LYS A 84 19.00 -12.86 -12.56
CA LYS A 84 19.50 -14.15 -12.04
C LYS A 84 19.81 -14.17 -10.55
N ALA A 85 20.09 -13.01 -9.94
CA ALA A 85 20.41 -12.91 -8.52
C ALA A 85 19.16 -12.66 -7.64
N LEU A 86 18.03 -12.34 -8.27
CA LEU A 86 16.74 -12.08 -7.63
C LEU A 86 15.79 -13.29 -7.67
N GLU A 87 16.12 -14.34 -8.42
CA GLU A 87 15.54 -15.70 -8.30
C GLU A 87 16.14 -16.47 -7.13
#